data_AF-A0A7M2XS53-F1
#
_entry.id   AF-A0A7M2XS53-F1
#
_cell.length_a   1.000
_cell.length_b   1.000
_cell.length_c   1.000
_cell.angle_alpha   90.00
_cell.angle_beta   90.00
_cell.angle_gamma   90.00
#
_symmetry.space_group_name_H-M   'P 1'
#
loop_
_entity.id
_entity.type
_entity.pdbx_description
1 polymer ?
#
loop_
_entity_poly.entity_id
_entity_poly.type
_entity_poly.pdbx_seq_one_letter_code
_entity_poly.pdbx_strand_id
1 'polypeptide(L)'
;MDVVALAAVVSSGLTSLAAIGYQAYGDRRRRAHDANQAFEGRAWEKKSESHYALIGTCRRISSALSEESLGIPAVEYLISTARRELAKIAPEIVAYGSNECLANLEAVEAMLGAMRDERGLLLEATEAHREKLASIEGAAFDAAAVARDREKKALEGLLVFSGLDQDTVRKKLQIAVDALTDSARSSVRASAI
;
A
#
# COMPACT_ATOMS: atom_id res chain seq x y z
N MET A 1 28.09 -13.12 75.43
CA MET A 1 27.22 -12.05 74.88
C MET A 1 27.17 -12.18 73.34
N ASP A 2 27.18 -13.40 72.80
CA ASP A 2 27.56 -13.61 71.39
C ASP A 2 26.39 -14.02 70.46
N VAL A 3 25.29 -14.53 71.03
CA VAL A 3 24.14 -15.01 70.23
C VAL A 3 23.40 -13.85 69.55
N VAL A 4 23.34 -12.68 70.20
CA VAL A 4 22.67 -11.48 69.65
C VAL A 4 23.47 -10.87 68.51
N ALA A 5 24.80 -10.86 68.60
CA ALA A 5 25.68 -10.37 67.53
C ALA A 5 25.63 -11.29 66.31
N LEU A 6 25.59 -12.61 66.53
CA LEU A 6 25.51 -13.61 65.46
C LEU A 6 24.13 -13.59 64.77
N ALA A 7 23.05 -13.40 65.52
CA ALA A 7 21.71 -13.21 64.98
C ALA A 7 21.58 -11.91 64.17
N ALA A 8 22.23 -10.82 64.60
CA ALA A 8 22.23 -9.55 63.87
C ALA A 8 22.94 -9.69 62.51
N VAL A 9 24.10 -10.37 62.45
CA VAL A 9 24.86 -10.60 61.20
C VAL A 9 24.11 -11.55 60.25
N VAL A 10 23.46 -12.59 60.79
CA VAL A 10 22.66 -13.51 59.96
C VAL A 10 21.43 -12.79 59.41
N SER A 11 20.77 -11.92 60.20
CA SER A 11 19.62 -11.15 59.73
C SER A 11 19.99 -10.09 58.68
N SER A 12 21.16 -9.43 58.82
CA SER A 12 21.64 -8.44 57.85
C SER A 12 22.13 -9.08 56.55
N GLY A 13 22.71 -10.29 56.62
CA GLY A 13 23.04 -11.11 55.46
C GLY A 13 21.80 -11.59 54.70
N LEU A 14 20.78 -12.06 55.42
CA LEU A 14 19.52 -12.53 54.80
C LEU A 14 18.74 -11.39 54.15
N THR A 15 18.66 -10.23 54.80
CA THR A 15 18.01 -9.04 54.24
C THR A 15 18.74 -8.51 53.01
N SER A 16 20.07 -8.57 52.99
CA SER A 16 20.88 -8.17 51.83
C SER A 16 20.70 -9.12 50.65
N LEU A 17 20.64 -10.44 50.88
CA LEU A 17 20.34 -11.42 49.83
C LEU A 17 18.91 -11.28 49.30
N ALA A 18 17.94 -11.01 50.18
CA ALA A 18 16.57 -10.72 49.77
C ALA A 18 16.48 -9.44 48.92
N ALA A 19 17.23 -8.39 49.27
CA ALA A 19 17.29 -7.15 48.50
C ALA A 19 17.91 -7.36 47.11
N ILE A 20 19.02 -8.11 47.01
CA ILE A 20 19.65 -8.45 45.72
C ILE A 20 18.70 -9.30 44.86
N GLY A 21 18.02 -10.28 45.46
CA GLY A 21 17.03 -11.11 44.77
C GLY A 21 15.85 -10.29 44.24
N TYR A 22 15.35 -9.34 45.05
CA TYR A 22 14.27 -8.45 44.66
C TYR A 22 14.69 -7.49 43.54
N GLN A 23 15.90 -6.92 43.61
CA GLN A 23 16.47 -6.10 42.53
C GLN A 23 16.64 -6.89 41.23
N ALA A 24 17.23 -8.09 41.30
CA ALA A 24 17.42 -8.93 40.12
C ALA A 24 16.09 -9.34 39.47
N TYR A 25 15.04 -9.59 40.27
CA TYR A 25 13.69 -9.85 39.77
C TYR A 25 13.05 -8.60 39.15
N GLY A 26 13.21 -7.44 39.81
CA GLY A 26 12.78 -6.14 39.30
C GLY A 26 13.42 -5.80 37.96
N ASP A 27 14.72 -5.99 37.80
CA ASP A 27 15.48 -5.71 36.57
C ASP A 27 15.08 -6.62 35.41
N ARG A 28 14.69 -7.87 35.69
CA ARG A 28 14.15 -8.78 34.66
C ARG A 28 12.79 -8.31 34.17
N ARG A 29 11.89 -7.94 35.08
CA ARG A 29 10.58 -7.36 34.72
C ARG A 29 10.72 -6.04 33.99
N ARG A 30 11.65 -5.18 34.42
CA ARG A 30 11.91 -3.89 33.78
C ARG A 30 12.40 -4.07 32.36
N ARG A 31 13.39 -4.94 32.12
CA ARG A 31 13.86 -5.27 30.76
C ARG A 31 12.75 -5.84 29.86
N ALA A 32 11.88 -6.70 30.40
CA ALA A 32 10.75 -7.22 29.64
C ALA A 32 9.72 -6.12 29.30
N HIS A 33 9.45 -5.22 30.25
CA HIS A 33 8.59 -4.07 30.03
C HIS A 33 9.18 -3.10 29.00
N ASP A 34 10.47 -2.77 29.10
CA ASP A 34 11.18 -1.90 28.17
C ASP A 34 11.21 -2.52 26.76
N ALA A 35 11.40 -3.84 26.65
CA ALA A 35 11.34 -4.56 25.38
C ALA A 35 9.95 -4.53 24.74
N ASN A 36 8.89 -4.68 25.54
CA ASN A 36 7.52 -4.58 25.09
C ASN A 36 7.18 -3.14 24.65
N GLN A 37 7.53 -2.13 25.44
CA GLN A 37 7.34 -0.72 25.06
C GLN A 37 8.10 -0.37 23.78
N ALA A 38 9.33 -0.86 23.63
CA ALA A 38 10.11 -0.64 22.41
C ALA A 38 9.49 -1.35 21.19
N PHE A 39 8.86 -2.52 21.39
CA PHE A 39 8.12 -3.20 20.33
C PHE A 39 6.84 -2.44 19.96
N GLU A 40 6.04 -2.04 20.95
CA GLU A 40 4.83 -1.24 20.75
C GLU A 40 5.13 0.09 20.04
N GLY A 41 6.21 0.76 20.44
CA GLY A 41 6.68 1.99 19.79
C GLY A 41 7.04 1.77 18.31
N ARG A 42 7.82 0.73 18.00
CA ARG A 42 8.17 0.37 16.61
C ARG A 42 6.95 -0.03 15.78
N ALA A 43 6.01 -0.77 16.38
CA ALA A 43 4.77 -1.17 15.71
C ALA A 43 3.88 0.05 15.40
N TRP A 44 3.77 0.98 16.36
CA TRP A 44 3.04 2.23 16.17
C TRP A 44 3.68 3.12 15.11
N GLU A 45 5.01 3.25 15.11
CA GLU A 45 5.75 4.03 14.11
C GLU A 45 5.53 3.45 12.70
N LYS A 46 5.70 2.13 12.54
CA LYS A 46 5.50 1.45 11.26
C LYS A 46 4.06 1.53 10.77
N LYS A 47 3.08 1.42 11.68
CA LYS A 47 1.66 1.62 11.38
C LYS A 47 1.40 3.04 10.89
N SER A 48 1.91 4.05 11.58
CA SER A 48 1.67 5.45 11.23
C SER A 48 2.33 5.80 9.90
N GLU A 49 3.57 5.35 9.68
CA GLU A 49 4.30 5.54 8.43
C GLU A 49 3.55 4.95 7.24
N SER A 50 3.04 3.71 7.35
CA SER A 50 2.29 3.07 6.26
C SER A 50 0.99 3.81 5.92
N HIS A 51 0.27 4.31 6.92
CA HIS A 51 -0.94 5.09 6.71
C HIS A 51 -0.64 6.46 6.08
N TYR A 52 0.44 7.14 6.48
CA TYR A 52 0.85 8.39 5.84
C TYR A 52 1.33 8.16 4.40
N ALA A 53 2.07 7.09 4.14
CA ALA A 53 2.49 6.71 2.79
C ALA A 53 1.28 6.40 1.89
N LEU A 54 0.26 5.71 2.45
CA LEU A 54 -1.01 5.45 1.76
C LEU A 54 -1.73 6.75 1.40
N ILE A 55 -1.88 7.67 2.36
CA ILE A 55 -2.49 8.99 2.14
C ILE A 55 -1.71 9.77 1.07
N GLY A 56 -0.38 9.76 1.12
CA GLY A 56 0.48 10.43 0.13
C GLY A 56 0.31 9.84 -1.28
N THR A 57 0.15 8.53 -1.39
CA THR A 57 -0.11 7.83 -2.65
C THR A 57 -1.51 8.13 -3.18
N CYS A 58 -2.53 8.09 -2.33
CA CYS A 58 -3.90 8.49 -2.66
C CYS A 58 -3.97 9.93 -3.18
N ARG A 59 -3.26 10.86 -2.54
CA ARG A 59 -3.21 12.26 -2.95
C ARG A 59 -2.58 12.43 -4.34
N ARG A 60 -1.51 11.68 -4.63
CA ARG A 60 -0.89 11.67 -5.97
C ARG A 60 -1.82 11.11 -7.04
N ILE A 61 -2.54 10.03 -6.73
CA ILE A 61 -3.56 9.47 -7.63
C ILE A 61 -4.65 10.52 -7.90
N SER A 62 -5.20 11.15 -6.86
CA SER A 62 -6.25 12.16 -7.01
C SER A 62 -5.78 13.39 -7.82
N SER A 63 -4.55 13.88 -7.57
CA SER A 63 -3.97 14.96 -8.37
C SER A 63 -3.83 14.55 -9.84
N ALA A 64 -3.37 13.33 -10.13
CA ALA A 64 -3.27 12.81 -11.49
C ALA A 64 -4.64 12.66 -12.18
N LEU A 65 -5.70 12.31 -11.45
CA LEU A 65 -7.06 12.22 -11.99
C LEU A 65 -7.66 13.59 -12.30
N SER A 66 -7.21 14.63 -11.59
CA SER A 66 -7.68 16.01 -11.76
C SER A 66 -6.95 16.75 -12.89
N GLU A 67 -5.75 16.32 -13.26
CA GLU A 67 -5.00 16.89 -14.38
C GLU A 67 -5.54 16.39 -15.73
N GLU A 68 -6.35 17.24 -16.37
CA GLU A 68 -6.99 16.96 -17.66
C GLU A 68 -5.99 16.90 -18.84
N SER A 69 -4.74 17.34 -18.64
CA SER A 69 -3.72 17.52 -19.68
C SER A 69 -2.60 16.47 -19.71
N LEU A 70 -2.62 15.46 -18.85
CA LEU A 70 -1.57 14.45 -18.82
C LEU A 70 -1.62 13.58 -20.09
N GLY A 71 -0.54 13.64 -20.88
CA GLY A 71 -0.36 12.76 -22.04
C GLY A 71 -0.37 11.28 -21.63
N ILE A 72 -0.71 10.40 -22.59
CA ILE A 72 -0.87 8.95 -22.37
C ILE A 72 0.32 8.31 -21.60
N PRO A 73 1.59 8.57 -21.96
CA PRO A 73 2.74 7.97 -21.27
C PRO A 73 2.89 8.42 -19.81
N ALA A 74 2.52 9.68 -19.51
CA ALA A 74 2.61 10.23 -18.18
C ALA A 74 1.60 9.55 -17.23
N VAL A 75 0.38 9.31 -17.71
CA VAL A 75 -0.65 8.63 -16.91
C VAL A 75 -0.31 7.14 -16.71
N GLU A 76 0.23 6.46 -17.71
CA GLU A 76 0.65 5.06 -17.53
C GLU A 76 1.81 4.93 -16.52
N TYR A 77 2.77 5.85 -16.58
CA TYR A 77 3.81 5.97 -15.57
C TYR A 77 3.23 6.23 -14.17
N LEU A 78 2.23 7.11 -14.05
CA LEU A 78 1.56 7.40 -12.79
C LEU A 78 0.79 6.20 -12.24
N ILE A 79 0.00 5.50 -13.06
CA ILE A 79 -0.75 4.30 -12.66
C ILE A 79 0.21 3.19 -12.22
N SER A 80 1.27 2.94 -12.99
CA SER A 80 2.27 1.90 -12.66
C SER A 80 3.06 2.24 -11.40
N THR A 81 3.40 3.51 -11.18
CA THR A 81 4.06 3.99 -9.96
C THR A 81 3.14 3.84 -8.77
N ALA A 82 1.89 4.30 -8.87
CA ALA A 82 0.89 4.19 -7.82
C ALA A 82 0.65 2.74 -7.39
N ARG A 83 0.48 1.80 -8.35
CA ARG A 83 0.34 0.38 -8.04
C ARG A 83 1.58 -0.19 -7.33
N ARG A 84 2.78 0.20 -7.76
CA ARG A 84 4.03 -0.26 -7.12
C ARG A 84 4.14 0.25 -5.69
N GLU A 85 3.71 1.48 -5.44
CA GLU A 85 3.72 2.06 -4.09
C GLU A 85 2.66 1.42 -3.21
N LEU A 86 1.44 1.23 -3.71
CA LEU A 86 0.39 0.50 -2.97
C LEU A 86 0.84 -0.92 -2.63
N ALA A 87 1.46 -1.65 -3.57
CA ALA A 87 1.98 -3.00 -3.32
C ALA A 87 3.08 -3.04 -2.25
N LYS A 88 3.84 -1.96 -2.07
CA LYS A 88 4.84 -1.85 -0.99
C LYS A 88 4.21 -1.58 0.37
N ILE A 89 3.09 -0.87 0.40
CA ILE A 89 2.41 -0.41 1.62
C ILE A 89 1.33 -1.43 2.08
N ALA A 90 0.79 -2.21 1.14
CA ALA A 90 -0.29 -3.16 1.36
C ALA A 90 -0.03 -4.15 2.51
N PRO A 91 1.17 -4.75 2.68
CA PRO A 91 1.42 -5.69 3.77
C PRO A 91 1.22 -5.05 5.16
N GLU A 92 1.70 -3.82 5.35
CA GLU A 92 1.50 -3.07 6.59
C GLU A 92 0.03 -2.67 6.79
N ILE A 93 -0.70 -2.34 5.73
CA ILE A 93 -2.12 -1.99 5.83
C ILE A 93 -2.96 -3.24 6.13
N VAL A 94 -2.62 -4.40 5.57
CA VAL A 94 -3.24 -5.70 5.93
C VAL A 94 -3.01 -6.05 7.40
N ALA A 95 -1.82 -5.73 7.92
CA ALA A 95 -1.50 -6.03 9.32
C ALA A 95 -2.18 -5.08 10.33
N TYR A 96 -2.37 -3.80 9.98
CA TYR A 96 -2.73 -2.76 10.95
C TYR A 96 -3.95 -1.89 10.58
N GLY A 97 -4.45 -2.01 9.36
CA GLY A 97 -5.59 -1.26 8.84
C GLY A 97 -6.93 -1.81 9.31
N SER A 98 -7.95 -0.97 9.24
CA SER A 98 -9.34 -1.40 9.44
C SER A 98 -9.83 -2.22 8.23
N ASN A 99 -10.86 -3.04 8.43
CA ASN A 99 -11.50 -3.79 7.33
C ASN A 99 -12.02 -2.86 6.22
N GLU A 100 -12.49 -1.66 6.59
CA GLU A 100 -12.91 -0.63 5.62
C GLU A 100 -11.74 -0.12 4.79
N CYS A 101 -10.58 0.12 5.43
CA CYS A 101 -9.36 0.53 4.74
C CYS A 101 -8.92 -0.54 3.73
N LEU A 102 -9.01 -1.81 4.10
CA LEU A 102 -8.68 -2.95 3.24
C LEU A 102 -9.61 -3.06 2.04
N ALA A 103 -10.93 -3.00 2.27
CA ALA A 103 -11.90 -3.04 1.18
C ALA A 103 -11.71 -1.89 0.18
N ASN A 104 -11.40 -0.69 0.69
CA ASN A 104 -11.14 0.47 -0.15
C ASN A 104 -9.79 0.36 -0.91
N LEU A 105 -8.77 -0.23 -0.28
CA LEU A 105 -7.48 -0.50 -0.93
C LEU A 105 -7.66 -1.47 -2.10
N GLU A 106 -8.37 -2.58 -1.89
CA GLU A 106 -8.68 -3.56 -2.94
C GLU A 106 -9.47 -2.92 -4.08
N ALA A 107 -10.46 -2.08 -3.77
CA ALA A 107 -11.24 -1.36 -4.78
C ALA A 107 -10.36 -0.42 -5.62
N VAL A 108 -9.45 0.33 -4.99
CA VAL A 108 -8.49 1.20 -5.69
C VAL A 108 -7.54 0.38 -6.56
N GLU A 109 -6.98 -0.72 -6.05
CA GLU A 109 -6.09 -1.59 -6.82
C GLU A 109 -6.78 -2.21 -8.03
N ALA A 110 -8.03 -2.66 -7.88
CA ALA A 110 -8.84 -3.22 -8.96
C ALA A 110 -9.09 -2.16 -10.05
N MET A 111 -9.45 -0.93 -9.67
CA MET A 111 -9.69 0.17 -10.61
C MET A 111 -8.40 0.62 -11.31
N LEU A 112 -7.27 0.69 -10.61
CA LEU A 112 -5.96 0.98 -11.23
C LEU A 112 -5.53 -0.15 -12.18
N GLY A 113 -5.86 -1.40 -11.85
CA GLY A 113 -5.67 -2.55 -12.75
C GLY A 113 -6.47 -2.38 -14.04
N ALA A 114 -7.77 -2.15 -13.91
CA ALA A 114 -8.67 -1.96 -15.04
C ALA A 114 -8.23 -0.81 -15.98
N MET A 115 -7.84 0.34 -15.44
CA MET A 115 -7.39 1.48 -16.26
C MET A 115 -6.08 1.22 -17.01
N ARG A 116 -5.18 0.42 -16.43
CA ARG A 116 -3.94 0.03 -17.11
C ARG A 116 -4.25 -0.86 -18.30
N ASP A 117 -5.15 -1.82 -18.12
CA ASP A 117 -5.51 -2.78 -19.16
C ASP A 117 -6.24 -2.07 -20.32
N GLU A 118 -7.15 -1.14 -20.04
CA GLU A 118 -7.82 -0.32 -21.07
C GLU A 118 -6.83 0.50 -21.91
N ARG A 119 -5.91 1.23 -21.26
CA ARG A 119 -4.94 2.08 -21.97
C ARG A 119 -3.87 1.26 -22.70
N GLY A 120 -3.46 0.13 -22.13
CA GLY A 120 -2.56 -0.83 -22.79
C GLY A 120 -3.18 -1.36 -24.08
N LEU A 121 -4.47 -1.71 -24.05
CA LEU A 121 -5.21 -2.13 -25.24
C LEU A 121 -5.32 -0.99 -26.28
N LEU A 122 -5.44 0.26 -25.85
CA LEU A 122 -5.49 1.42 -26.75
C LEU A 122 -4.16 1.68 -27.46
N LEU A 123 -3.04 1.60 -26.73
CA LEU A 123 -1.70 1.65 -27.30
C LEU A 123 -1.48 0.50 -28.29
N GLU A 124 -1.77 -0.74 -27.89
CA GLU A 124 -1.63 -1.93 -28.74
C GLU A 124 -2.47 -1.80 -30.03
N ALA A 125 -3.71 -1.32 -29.95
CA ALA A 125 -4.54 -1.06 -31.12
C ALA A 125 -3.92 -0.01 -32.07
N THR A 126 -3.39 1.09 -31.53
CA THR A 126 -2.78 2.15 -32.35
C THR A 126 -1.44 1.73 -32.99
N GLU A 127 -0.62 0.96 -32.28
CA GLU A 127 0.63 0.40 -32.81
C GLU A 127 0.34 -0.62 -33.91
N ALA A 128 -0.59 -1.55 -33.66
CA ALA A 128 -1.01 -2.54 -34.64
C ALA A 128 -1.62 -1.87 -35.88
N HIS A 129 -2.37 -0.77 -35.73
CA HIS A 129 -2.87 0.01 -36.86
C HIS A 129 -1.75 0.62 -37.71
N ARG A 130 -0.72 1.21 -37.07
CA ARG A 130 0.44 1.77 -37.79
C ARG A 130 1.25 0.69 -38.51
N GLU A 131 1.50 -0.44 -37.84
CA GLU A 131 2.21 -1.59 -38.42
C GLU A 131 1.45 -2.16 -39.62
N LYS A 132 0.11 -2.24 -39.53
CA LYS A 132 -0.77 -2.64 -40.64
C LYS A 132 -0.61 -1.69 -41.83
N LEU A 133 -0.69 -0.37 -41.63
CA LEU A 133 -0.55 0.61 -42.70
C LEU A 133 0.84 0.52 -43.37
N ALA A 134 1.91 0.47 -42.58
CA ALA A 134 3.27 0.32 -43.08
C ALA A 134 3.47 -0.99 -43.86
N SER A 135 2.84 -2.08 -43.41
CA SER A 135 2.89 -3.38 -44.10
C SER A 135 2.12 -3.38 -45.42
N ILE A 136 0.99 -2.66 -45.50
CA ILE A 136 0.24 -2.46 -46.74
C ILE A 136 1.06 -1.64 -47.74
N GLU A 137 1.67 -0.54 -47.29
CA GLU A 137 2.54 0.30 -48.12
C GLU A 137 3.77 -0.48 -48.63
N GLY A 138 4.33 -1.36 -47.79
CA GLY A 138 5.43 -2.26 -48.17
C GLY A 138 5.02 -3.52 -48.95
N ALA A 139 3.75 -3.67 -49.34
CA ALA A 139 3.19 -4.85 -50.00
C ALA A 139 3.41 -6.19 -49.25
N ALA A 140 3.63 -6.13 -47.93
CA ALA A 140 3.77 -7.28 -47.05
C ALA A 140 2.41 -7.72 -46.49
N PHE A 141 1.57 -8.33 -47.33
CA PHE A 141 0.18 -8.63 -46.99
C PHE A 141 0.00 -9.61 -45.82
N ASP A 142 0.90 -10.57 -45.66
CA ASP A 142 0.86 -11.50 -44.52
C ASP A 142 1.12 -10.75 -43.18
N ALA A 143 2.08 -9.83 -43.17
CA ALA A 143 2.34 -8.98 -42.01
C ALA A 143 1.16 -8.03 -41.72
N ALA A 144 0.53 -7.48 -42.78
CA ALA A 144 -0.66 -6.66 -42.64
C ALA A 144 -1.85 -7.44 -42.05
N ALA A 145 -2.02 -8.71 -42.40
CA ALA A 145 -3.06 -9.58 -41.83
C ALA A 145 -2.83 -9.84 -40.33
N VAL A 146 -1.59 -10.15 -39.93
CA VAL A 146 -1.22 -10.33 -38.51
C VAL A 146 -1.44 -9.05 -37.71
N ALA A 147 -1.04 -7.90 -38.25
CA ALA A 147 -1.25 -6.61 -37.60
C ALA A 147 -2.74 -6.27 -37.46
N ARG A 148 -3.56 -6.57 -38.48
CA ARG A 148 -5.02 -6.41 -38.43
C ARG A 148 -5.67 -7.29 -37.36
N ASP A 149 -5.24 -8.53 -37.19
CA ASP A 149 -5.78 -9.42 -36.15
C ASP A 149 -5.41 -8.96 -34.75
N ARG A 150 -4.18 -8.44 -34.56
CA ARG A 150 -3.77 -7.78 -33.31
C ARG A 150 -4.61 -6.54 -33.01
N GLU A 151 -4.77 -5.65 -33.99
CA GLU A 151 -5.64 -4.47 -33.88
C GLU A 151 -7.07 -4.86 -33.52
N LYS A 152 -7.64 -5.88 -34.19
CA LYS A 152 -9.00 -6.36 -33.93
C LYS A 152 -9.15 -6.88 -32.50
N LYS A 153 -8.20 -7.70 -32.00
CA LYS A 153 -8.23 -8.21 -30.63
C LYS A 153 -8.14 -7.09 -29.59
N ALA A 154 -7.26 -6.12 -29.84
CA ALA A 154 -7.10 -4.95 -28.96
C ALA A 154 -8.38 -4.09 -28.94
N LEU A 155 -9.02 -3.88 -30.09
CA LEU A 155 -10.31 -3.17 -30.22
C LEU A 155 -11.48 -3.96 -29.58
N GLU A 156 -11.51 -5.28 -29.69
CA GLU A 156 -12.49 -6.13 -28.99
C GLU A 156 -12.30 -6.05 -27.47
N GLY A 157 -11.05 -6.06 -26.99
CA GLY A 157 -10.72 -5.80 -25.59
C GLY A 157 -11.19 -4.42 -25.14
N LEU A 158 -10.95 -3.38 -25.95
CA LEU A 158 -11.45 -2.03 -25.70
C LEU A 158 -12.97 -1.97 -25.68
N LEU A 159 -13.68 -2.68 -26.55
CA LEU A 159 -15.15 -2.73 -26.56
C LEU A 159 -15.72 -3.37 -25.29
N VAL A 160 -15.06 -4.41 -24.78
CA VAL A 160 -15.40 -5.04 -23.50
C VAL A 160 -15.13 -4.09 -22.34
N PHE A 161 -14.05 -3.31 -22.40
CA PHE A 161 -13.71 -2.29 -21.40
C PHE A 161 -14.58 -1.03 -21.49
N SER A 162 -14.91 -0.56 -22.69
CA SER A 162 -15.62 0.69 -22.97
C SER A 162 -17.10 0.66 -22.59
N GLY A 163 -17.59 -0.49 -22.13
CA GLY A 163 -18.85 -0.54 -21.37
C GLY A 163 -18.81 0.31 -20.09
N LEU A 164 -17.62 0.78 -19.68
CA LEU A 164 -17.40 1.74 -18.62
C LEU A 164 -16.96 3.09 -19.21
N ASP A 165 -17.78 4.11 -19.04
CA ASP A 165 -17.42 5.49 -19.36
C ASP A 165 -16.19 5.95 -18.54
N GLN A 166 -15.17 6.50 -19.20
CA GLN A 166 -13.93 6.93 -18.56
C GLN A 166 -14.16 7.98 -17.47
N ASP A 167 -15.15 8.87 -17.65
CA ASP A 167 -15.51 9.84 -16.63
C ASP A 167 -16.16 9.14 -15.42
N THR A 168 -16.98 8.13 -15.67
CA THR A 168 -17.53 7.24 -14.63
C THR A 168 -16.44 6.46 -13.88
N VAL A 169 -15.44 5.92 -14.56
CA VAL A 169 -14.30 5.23 -13.91
C VAL A 169 -13.48 6.20 -13.08
N ARG A 170 -13.17 7.39 -13.61
CA ARG A 170 -12.46 8.46 -12.90
C ARG A 170 -13.21 8.88 -11.64
N LYS A 171 -14.51 9.12 -11.74
CA LYS A 171 -15.37 9.46 -10.60
C LYS A 171 -15.41 8.36 -9.55
N LYS A 172 -15.59 7.10 -9.96
CA LYS A 172 -15.59 5.95 -9.04
C LYS A 172 -14.24 5.78 -8.34
N LEU A 173 -13.14 5.95 -9.06
CA LEU A 173 -11.81 5.89 -8.48
C LEU A 173 -11.55 7.04 -7.53
N GLN A 174 -11.96 8.26 -7.88
CA GLN A 174 -11.85 9.41 -6.99
C GLN A 174 -12.63 9.17 -5.68
N ILE A 175 -13.86 8.66 -5.76
CA ILE A 175 -14.65 8.27 -4.58
C ILE A 175 -13.93 7.21 -3.74
N ALA A 176 -13.35 6.19 -4.38
CA ALA A 176 -12.63 5.13 -3.68
C ALA A 176 -11.35 5.64 -3.01
N VAL A 177 -10.61 6.54 -3.67
CA VAL A 177 -9.40 7.18 -3.15
C VAL A 177 -9.73 8.09 -1.97
N ASP A 178 -10.83 8.83 -2.04
CA ASP A 178 -11.29 9.69 -0.94
C ASP A 178 -11.72 8.85 0.27
N ALA A 179 -12.48 7.78 0.05
CA ALA A 179 -12.88 6.84 1.09
C ALA A 179 -11.67 6.14 1.74
N LEU A 180 -10.68 5.74 0.95
CA LEU A 180 -9.43 5.15 1.43
C LEU A 180 -8.64 6.15 2.27
N THR A 181 -8.56 7.39 1.81
CA THR A 181 -7.87 8.47 2.53
C THR A 181 -8.52 8.76 3.88
N ASP A 182 -9.85 8.83 3.92
CA ASP A 182 -10.58 9.11 5.15
C ASP A 182 -10.53 7.94 6.13
N SER A 183 -10.57 6.70 5.65
CA SER A 183 -10.37 5.50 6.47
C SER A 183 -8.94 5.42 7.02
N ALA A 184 -7.94 5.78 6.23
CA ALA A 184 -6.55 5.85 6.70
C ALA A 184 -6.38 6.93 7.78
N ARG A 185 -6.99 8.12 7.59
CA ARG A 185 -6.98 9.21 8.58
C ARG A 185 -7.68 8.83 9.88
N SER A 186 -8.83 8.18 9.81
CA SER A 186 -9.56 7.72 11.00
C SER A 186 -8.75 6.68 11.77
N SER A 187 -8.09 5.76 11.06
CA SER A 187 -7.22 4.74 11.64
C SER A 187 -5.99 5.34 12.35
N VAL A 188 -5.39 6.39 11.79
CA VAL A 188 -4.31 7.14 12.46
C VAL A 188 -4.83 7.84 13.72
N ARG A 189 -5.98 8.52 13.66
CA ARG A 189 -6.57 9.21 14.82
C ARG A 189 -6.94 8.25 15.95
N ALA A 190 -7.51 7.09 15.62
CA ALA A 190 -7.84 6.05 16.60
C ALA A 190 -6.61 5.44 17.28
N SER A 191 -5.42 5.58 16.68
CA SER A 191 -4.16 5.08 17.23
C SER A 191 -3.39 6.13 18.05
N ALA A 192 -3.93 7.36 18.16
CA ALA A 192 -3.32 8.47 18.91
C ALA A 192 -4.01 8.74 20.27
N ILE A 193 -5.04 7.96 20.60
CA ILE A 193 -5.79 7.96 21.87
C ILE A 193 -5.39 6.72 22.66
#